data_AF-A0A7X8ETS6-F1
#
_entry.id   AF-A0A7X8ETS6-F1
#
_cell.length_a   1.000
_cell.length_b   1.000
_cell.length_c   1.000
_cell.angle_alpha   90.00
_cell.angle_beta   90.00
_cell.angle_gamma   90.00
#
_symmetry.space_group_name_H-M   'P 1'
#
loop_
_entity.id
_entity.type
_entity.pdbx_description
1 polymer ?
#
loop_
_entity_poly.entity_id
_entity_poly.type
_entity_poly.pdbx_seq_one_letter_code
_entity_poly.pdbx_strand_id
1 'polypeptide(L)'
;MLHNETRKLLVQAFNKTHNAKEVAECFSVNTSTVYRLVERMNATGSVDTRTYLRGRKPSLNQDDIQNIKHLIQKQPDITIKEIMNTLDLAVSDETVRKAILKLGYVYKKKSLHASEQERPRCERKEELLEKTPVGIRCKQSGLSR
;
A
#
# COMPACT_ATOMS: atom_id res chain seq x y z
N MET A 1 14.70 20.31 -10.05
CA MET A 1 14.52 19.15 -10.96
C MET A 1 13.35 19.45 -11.88
N LEU A 2 13.49 19.27 -13.20
CA LEU A 2 12.41 19.53 -14.15
C LEU A 2 11.27 18.52 -13.98
N HIS A 3 10.02 18.99 -13.88
CA HIS A 3 8.83 18.15 -13.76
C HIS A 3 8.58 17.34 -15.04
N ASN A 4 7.86 16.21 -14.95
CA ASN A 4 7.64 15.32 -16.09
C ASN A 4 6.91 16.02 -17.24
N GLU A 5 5.87 16.81 -16.94
CA GLU A 5 5.13 17.57 -17.95
C GLU A 5 6.04 18.56 -18.70
N THR A 6 6.88 19.30 -17.98
CA THR A 6 7.82 20.23 -18.61
C THR A 6 8.86 19.52 -19.48
N ARG A 7 9.31 18.31 -19.12
CA ARG A 7 10.21 17.51 -19.96
C ARG A 7 9.54 17.09 -21.27
N LYS A 8 8.26 16.69 -21.22
CA LYS A 8 7.48 16.32 -22.40
C LYS A 8 7.32 17.53 -23.33
N LEU A 9 6.95 18.69 -22.77
CA LEU A 9 6.83 19.95 -23.52
C LEU A 9 8.16 20.37 -24.14
N LEU A 10 9.26 20.23 -23.41
CA LEU A 10 10.60 20.53 -23.91
C LEU A 10 10.96 19.67 -25.12
N VAL A 11 10.73 18.36 -25.06
CA VAL A 11 10.99 17.45 -26.19
C VAL A 11 10.07 17.77 -27.37
N GLN A 12 8.80 18.10 -27.13
CA GLN A 12 7.90 18.56 -28.18
C GLN A 12 8.35 19.87 -28.84
N ALA A 13 8.85 20.83 -28.05
CA ALA A 13 9.39 22.08 -28.56
C ALA A 13 10.63 21.83 -29.42
N PHE A 14 11.55 20.98 -28.95
CA PHE A 14 12.74 20.58 -29.72
C PHE A 14 12.38 19.90 -31.05
N ASN A 15 11.39 19.01 -31.06
CA ASN A 15 10.93 18.36 -32.29
C ASN A 15 10.29 19.33 -33.30
N LYS A 16 9.84 20.51 -32.84
CA LYS A 16 9.31 21.56 -33.73
C LYS A 16 10.41 22.47 -34.25
N THR A 17 11.29 22.96 -33.38
CA THR A 17 12.30 23.98 -33.74
C THR A 17 13.62 23.39 -34.22
N HIS A 18 13.96 22.16 -33.80
CA HIS A 18 15.27 21.52 -34.00
C HIS A 18 16.46 22.34 -33.48
N ASN A 19 16.21 23.42 -32.72
CA ASN A 19 17.24 24.27 -32.15
C ASN A 19 17.30 24.08 -30.63
N ALA A 20 18.34 23.36 -30.17
CA ALA A 20 18.52 23.09 -28.74
C ALA A 20 18.80 24.35 -27.92
N LYS A 21 19.42 25.39 -28.50
CA LYS A 21 19.82 26.59 -27.78
C LYS A 21 18.61 27.45 -27.40
N GLU A 22 17.73 27.70 -28.36
CA GLU A 22 16.49 28.44 -28.14
C GLU A 22 15.59 27.71 -27.12
N VAL A 23 15.44 26.40 -27.26
CA VAL A 23 14.64 25.59 -26.32
C VAL A 23 15.25 25.63 -24.91
N ALA A 24 16.59 25.54 -24.80
CA ALA A 24 17.27 25.66 -23.52
C ALA A 24 16.99 27.00 -22.83
N GLU A 25 17.05 28.10 -23.59
CA GLU A 25 16.75 29.45 -23.10
C GLU A 25 15.27 29.58 -22.67
N CYS A 26 14.31 29.12 -23.50
CA CYS A 26 12.88 29.16 -23.19
C CYS A 26 12.51 28.41 -21.91
N PHE A 27 13.14 27.26 -21.65
CA PHE A 27 12.88 26.45 -20.47
C PHE A 27 13.85 26.73 -19.32
N SER A 28 14.77 27.69 -19.47
CA SER A 28 15.80 28.05 -18.49
C SER A 28 16.61 26.82 -18.01
N VAL A 29 17.02 25.96 -18.95
CA VAL A 29 17.84 24.77 -18.70
C VAL A 29 19.11 24.80 -19.53
N ASN A 30 20.10 23.98 -19.16
CA ASN A 30 21.29 23.83 -20.00
C ASN A 30 20.97 23.05 -21.29
N THR A 31 21.66 23.39 -22.39
CA THR A 31 21.58 22.69 -23.69
C THR A 31 21.84 21.19 -23.57
N SER A 32 22.76 20.77 -22.70
CA SER A 32 23.03 19.36 -22.41
C SER A 32 21.82 18.63 -21.84
N THR A 33 20.93 19.32 -21.12
CA THR A 33 19.68 18.74 -20.61
C THR A 33 18.72 18.43 -21.75
N VAL A 34 18.64 19.31 -22.75
CA VAL A 34 17.79 19.12 -23.93
C VAL A 34 18.22 17.85 -24.67
N TYR A 35 19.50 17.74 -25.04
CA TYR A 35 20.01 16.56 -25.74
C TYR A 35 19.81 15.27 -24.95
N ARG A 36 20.12 15.26 -23.64
CA ARG A 36 19.92 14.07 -22.79
C ARG A 36 18.47 13.61 -22.72
N LEU A 37 17.51 14.53 -22.73
CA LEU A 37 16.08 14.20 -22.68
C LEU A 37 15.59 13.68 -24.04
N VAL A 38 16.07 14.27 -25.14
CA VAL A 38 15.76 13.83 -26.51
C VAL A 38 16.34 12.44 -26.78
N GLU A 39 17.62 12.21 -26.46
CA GLU A 39 18.25 10.89 -26.56
C GLU A 39 17.50 9.84 -25.75
N ARG A 40 17.08 10.18 -24.52
CA ARG A 40 16.26 9.30 -23.70
C ARG A 40 14.92 8.99 -24.35
N MET A 41 14.26 9.99 -24.93
CA MET A 41 13.01 9.79 -25.68
C MET A 41 13.23 8.81 -26.83
N ASN A 42 14.30 8.97 -27.60
CA ASN A 42 14.59 8.10 -28.74
C ASN A 42 14.94 6.66 -28.33
N ALA A 43 15.67 6.50 -27.23
CA ALA A 43 16.09 5.19 -26.75
C ALA A 43 14.98 4.40 -26.02
N THR A 44 14.09 5.08 -25.29
CA THR A 44 13.10 4.44 -24.41
C THR A 44 11.65 4.69 -24.82
N GLY A 45 11.38 5.76 -25.57
CA GLY A 45 10.02 6.25 -25.84
C GLY A 45 9.38 7.03 -24.68
N SER A 46 10.10 7.29 -23.59
CA SER A 46 9.59 8.08 -22.46
C SER A 46 10.67 8.93 -21.79
N VAL A 47 10.26 10.13 -21.37
CA VAL A 47 11.10 11.13 -20.69
C VAL A 47 10.83 11.18 -19.17
N ASP A 48 9.89 10.35 -18.71
CA ASP A 48 9.45 10.34 -17.32
C ASP A 48 10.57 9.88 -16.38
N THR A 49 10.51 10.38 -15.15
CA THR A 49 11.48 10.03 -14.13
C THR A 49 11.28 8.57 -13.70
N ARG A 50 12.28 7.70 -13.93
CA ARG A 50 12.24 6.28 -13.52
C ARG A 50 12.51 6.14 -12.01
N THR A 51 11.50 6.39 -11.20
CA THR A 51 11.57 6.27 -9.74
C THR A 51 11.66 4.80 -9.30
N TYR A 52 10.92 3.91 -9.96
CA TYR A 52 10.86 2.47 -9.65
C TYR A 52 12.18 1.71 -9.85
N LEU A 53 13.11 2.23 -10.67
CA LEU A 53 14.41 1.60 -10.87
C LEU A 53 15.39 1.86 -9.72
N ARG A 54 15.15 2.89 -8.91
CA ARG A 54 16.06 3.27 -7.82
C ARG A 54 15.70 2.57 -6.52
N GLY A 55 16.70 2.40 -5.64
CA GLY A 55 16.54 1.85 -4.30
C GLY A 55 16.60 0.32 -4.23
N ARG A 56 16.39 -0.20 -3.02
CA ARG A 56 16.42 -1.64 -2.71
C ARG A 56 15.24 -2.35 -3.36
N LYS A 57 15.50 -3.43 -4.10
CA LYS A 57 14.46 -4.24 -4.71
C LYS A 57 13.69 -5.04 -3.65
N PRO A 58 12.37 -5.21 -3.80
CA PRO A 58 11.59 -6.03 -2.89
C PRO A 58 12.08 -7.48 -2.94
N SER A 59 11.99 -8.19 -1.83
CA SER A 59 12.39 -9.59 -1.73
C SER A 59 11.45 -10.55 -2.45
N LEU A 60 10.21 -10.13 -2.74
CA LEU A 60 9.23 -10.91 -3.50
C LEU A 60 9.15 -10.36 -4.92
N ASN A 61 9.20 -11.25 -5.91
CA ASN A 61 8.99 -10.91 -7.31
C ASN A 61 7.51 -10.72 -7.62
N GLN A 62 7.23 -10.16 -8.79
CA GLN A 62 5.85 -9.98 -9.24
C GLN A 62 5.13 -11.32 -9.43
N ASP A 63 5.85 -12.34 -9.92
CA ASP A 63 5.32 -13.68 -10.12
C ASP A 63 4.99 -14.35 -8.79
N ASP A 64 5.86 -14.20 -7.77
CA ASP A 64 5.60 -14.70 -6.42
C ASP A 64 4.32 -14.10 -5.84
N ILE A 65 4.12 -12.80 -6.06
CA ILE A 65 2.90 -12.10 -5.62
C ILE A 65 1.65 -12.67 -6.32
N GLN A 66 1.74 -12.99 -7.61
CA GLN A 66 0.63 -13.62 -8.33
C GLN A 66 0.38 -15.06 -7.85
N ASN A 67 1.43 -15.82 -7.56
CA ASN A 67 1.33 -17.17 -7.03
C ASN A 67 0.68 -17.17 -5.64
N ILE A 68 1.08 -16.25 -4.75
CA ILE A 68 0.44 -16.03 -3.44
C ILE A 68 -1.05 -15.71 -3.63
N LYS A 69 -1.38 -14.80 -4.56
CA LYS A 69 -2.77 -14.43 -4.85
C LYS A 69 -3.58 -15.65 -5.31
N HIS A 70 -3.04 -16.45 -6.23
CA HIS A 70 -3.71 -17.65 -6.74
C HIS A 70 -3.91 -18.70 -5.64
N LEU A 71 -2.90 -18.89 -4.79
CA LEU A 71 -2.96 -19.83 -3.67
C LEU A 71 -4.06 -19.46 -2.67
N ILE A 72 -4.16 -18.17 -2.29
CA ILE A 72 -5.21 -17.66 -1.40
C ILE A 72 -6.60 -17.81 -2.03
N GLN A 73 -6.73 -17.59 -3.34
CA GLN A 73 -8.00 -17.79 -4.04
C GLN A 73 -8.43 -19.27 -4.05
N LYS A 74 -7.47 -20.19 -4.17
CA LYS A 74 -7.73 -21.63 -4.11
C LYS A 74 -8.05 -22.11 -2.69
N GLN A 75 -7.34 -21.58 -1.69
CA GLN A 75 -7.48 -21.94 -0.28
C GLN A 75 -7.48 -20.66 0.58
N PRO A 76 -8.66 -20.10 0.90
CA PRO A 76 -8.74 -18.82 1.61
C PRO A 76 -8.34 -18.90 3.08
N ASP A 77 -8.42 -20.08 3.70
CA ASP A 77 -8.07 -20.33 5.10
C ASP A 77 -6.59 -20.70 5.29
N ILE A 78 -5.76 -20.55 4.26
CA ILE A 78 -4.33 -20.87 4.32
C ILE A 78 -3.55 -19.90 5.22
N THR A 79 -2.63 -20.45 6.02
CA THR A 79 -1.77 -19.66 6.91
C THR A 79 -0.53 -19.13 6.19
N ILE A 80 0.07 -18.07 6.73
CA ILE A 80 1.28 -17.45 6.16
C ILE A 80 2.44 -18.45 6.06
N LYS A 81 2.61 -19.31 7.06
CA LYS A 81 3.67 -20.32 7.08
C LYS A 81 3.45 -21.39 6.00
N GLU A 82 2.21 -21.80 5.79
CA GLU A 82 1.86 -22.73 4.71
C GLU A 82 2.11 -22.09 3.34
N ILE A 83 1.78 -20.81 3.15
CA ILE A 83 2.14 -20.07 1.93
C ILE A 83 3.65 -20.13 1.68
N MET A 84 4.46 -19.87 2.70
CA MET A 84 5.92 -19.89 2.56
C MET A 84 6.44 -21.27 2.20
N ASN A 85 5.94 -22.32 2.86
CA ASN A 85 6.38 -23.70 2.61
C ASN A 85 5.92 -24.21 1.23
N THR A 86 4.71 -23.86 0.81
CA THR A 86 4.15 -24.32 -0.48
C THR A 86 4.81 -23.67 -1.68
N LEU A 87 5.24 -22.41 -1.53
CA LEU A 87 5.92 -21.64 -2.59
C LEU A 87 7.45 -21.63 -2.43
N ASP A 88 8.00 -22.32 -1.43
CA ASP A 88 9.42 -22.36 -1.06
C ASP A 88 10.08 -20.96 -1.02
N LEU A 89 9.39 -20.01 -0.37
CA LEU A 89 9.84 -18.61 -0.31
C LEU A 89 10.82 -18.40 0.85
N ALA A 90 12.07 -18.06 0.53
CA ALA A 90 13.11 -17.69 1.51
C ALA A 90 12.94 -16.24 2.04
N VAL A 91 11.75 -15.90 2.53
CA VAL A 91 11.41 -14.57 3.08
C VAL A 91 10.88 -14.70 4.50
N SER A 92 10.77 -13.58 5.22
CA SER A 92 10.13 -13.59 6.54
C SER A 92 8.60 -13.56 6.46
N ASP A 93 7.93 -14.11 7.47
CA ASP A 93 6.46 -14.11 7.62
C ASP A 93 5.87 -12.69 7.43
N GLU A 94 6.52 -11.67 7.98
CA GLU A 94 6.06 -10.27 7.90
C GLU A 94 6.13 -9.72 6.46
N THR A 95 7.06 -10.22 5.64
CA THR A 95 7.17 -9.82 4.24
C THR A 95 5.97 -10.34 3.45
N VAL A 96 5.62 -11.61 3.66
CA VAL A 96 4.43 -12.23 3.07
C VAL A 96 3.17 -11.53 3.57
N ARG A 97 3.05 -11.28 4.88
CA ARG A 97 1.92 -10.55 5.47
C ARG A 97 1.70 -9.18 4.82
N LYS A 98 2.77 -8.40 4.63
CA LYS A 98 2.70 -7.09 3.97
C LYS A 98 2.27 -7.21 2.50
N ALA A 99 2.71 -8.25 1.79
CA ALA A 99 2.27 -8.50 0.42
C ALA A 99 0.77 -8.81 0.36
N ILE A 100 0.27 -9.67 1.26
CA ILE A 100 -1.15 -10.01 1.38
C ILE A 100 -2.00 -8.77 1.68
N LEU A 101 -1.56 -7.92 2.62
CA LEU A 101 -2.26 -6.67 2.93
C LEU A 101 -2.29 -5.70 1.74
N LYS A 102 -1.21 -5.61 0.96
CA LYS A 102 -1.18 -4.81 -0.27
C LYS A 102 -2.13 -5.35 -1.35
N LEU A 103 -2.36 -6.65 -1.40
CA LEU A 103 -3.36 -7.27 -2.28
C LEU A 103 -4.81 -7.01 -1.82
N GLY A 104 -5.00 -6.46 -0.61
CA GLY A 104 -6.32 -6.14 -0.04
C GLY A 104 -6.99 -7.31 0.67
N TYR A 105 -6.30 -8.44 0.85
CA TYR A 105 -6.85 -9.55 1.61
C TYR A 105 -6.74 -9.28 3.11
N VAL A 106 -7.86 -9.46 3.80
CA VAL A 106 -7.95 -9.33 5.25
C VAL A 106 -8.54 -10.61 5.80
N TYR A 107 -7.92 -11.14 6.85
CA TYR A 107 -8.50 -12.26 7.58
C TYR A 107 -9.76 -11.79 8.32
N LYS A 108 -10.93 -12.25 7.87
CA LYS A 108 -12.17 -12.05 8.61
C LYS A 108 -12.17 -13.00 9.80
N LYS A 109 -11.98 -12.46 11.00
CA LYS A 109 -12.18 -13.23 12.23
C LYS A 109 -13.64 -13.68 12.29
N LYS A 110 -13.88 -14.99 12.15
CA LYS A 110 -15.18 -15.59 12.47
C LYS A 110 -15.33 -15.53 13.99
N SER A 111 -16.34 -14.82 14.50
CA SER A 111 -16.74 -14.99 15.89
C SER A 111 -17.26 -16.41 16.03
N LEU A 112 -16.58 -17.23 16.82
CA LEU A 112 -17.13 -18.52 17.23
C LEU A 112 -18.45 -18.21 17.96
N HIS A 113 -19.55 -18.78 17.46
CA HIS A 113 -20.85 -18.68 18.14
C HIS A 113 -20.75 -19.50 19.42
N ALA A 114 -20.50 -18.82 20.53
CA ALA A 114 -20.44 -19.48 21.83
C ALA A 114 -21.87 -19.76 22.28
N SER A 115 -22.16 -20.99 22.71
CA SER A 115 -23.46 -21.36 23.29
C SER A 115 -23.84 -20.49 24.49
N GLU A 116 -22.86 -19.87 25.16
CA GLU A 116 -23.05 -18.84 26.18
C GLU A 116 -23.87 -17.62 25.68
N GLN A 117 -23.83 -17.30 24.38
CA GLN A 117 -24.64 -16.21 23.81
C GLN A 117 -26.13 -16.54 23.73
N GLU A 118 -26.48 -17.83 23.68
CA GLU A 118 -27.86 -18.31 23.69
C GLU A 118 -28.42 -18.44 25.11
N ARG A 119 -27.58 -18.25 26.14
CA ARG A 119 -28.07 -18.29 27.52
C ARG A 119 -29.10 -17.18 27.71
N PRO A 120 -30.30 -17.50 28.20
CA PRO A 120 -31.30 -16.50 28.47
C PRO A 120 -30.69 -15.49 29.44
N ARG A 121 -30.60 -14.24 29.00
CA ARG A 121 -30.16 -13.15 29.87
C ARG A 121 -31.21 -13.08 30.97
N CYS A 122 -30.81 -13.33 32.22
CA CYS A 122 -31.74 -13.31 33.35
C CYS A 122 -32.60 -12.05 33.23
N GLU A 123 -33.90 -12.22 33.01
CA GLU A 123 -34.86 -11.14 33.15
C GLU A 123 -34.79 -10.74 34.61
N ARG A 124 -33.97 -9.72 34.90
CA ARG A 124 -33.96 -9.10 36.21
C ARG A 124 -35.35 -8.50 36.35
N LYS A 125 -36.23 -9.21 37.07
CA LYS A 125 -37.37 -8.55 37.70
C LYS A 125 -36.77 -7.41 38.49
N GLU A 126 -37.03 -6.18 38.06
CA GLU A 126 -36.79 -5.00 38.89
C GLU A 126 -37.73 -5.11 40.09
N GLU A 127 -37.33 -5.85 41.10
CA GLU A 127 -37.79 -5.54 42.45
C GLU A 127 -37.14 -4.21 42.80
N LEU A 128 -37.98 -3.15 42.75
CA LEU A 128 -37.72 -1.85 43.36
C LEU A 128 -37.42 -2.05 44.85
N LEU A 129 -36.17 -2.40 45.15
CA LEU A 129 -35.64 -2.39 46.48
C LEU A 129 -34.72 -1.18 46.55
N GLU A 130 -35.23 -0.13 47.20
CA GLU A 130 -34.47 1.05 47.61
C GLU A 130 -33.20 0.60 48.34
N LYS A 131 -32.11 0.52 47.59
CA LYS A 131 -30.78 0.36 48.15
C LYS A 131 -29.89 1.34 47.43
N THR A 132 -29.64 2.46 48.11
CA THR A 132 -28.56 3.40 47.79
C THR A 132 -27.25 2.63 47.59
N PRO A 133 -26.70 2.56 46.38
CA PRO A 133 -25.36 2.03 46.19
C PRO A 133 -24.36 3.16 46.48
N VAL A 134 -23.83 3.14 47.69
CA VAL A 134 -22.57 3.81 48.03
C VAL A 134 -21.50 3.24 47.11
N GLY A 135 -20.89 4.09 46.27
CA GLY A 135 -19.69 3.74 45.51
C GLY A 135 -19.81 3.83 43.99
N ILE A 136 -20.27 4.95 43.46
CA ILE A 136 -19.99 5.30 42.06
C ILE A 136 -18.50 5.65 41.95
N ARG A 137 -17.67 4.72 41.48
CA ARG A 137 -16.37 5.06 40.89
C ARG A 137 -16.56 5.24 39.38
N CYS A 138 -16.93 6.46 38.99
CA CYS A 138 -16.79 6.90 37.61
C CYS A 138 -15.30 6.93 37.25
N LYS A 139 -14.91 6.15 36.23
CA LYS A 139 -13.63 6.35 35.56
C LYS A 139 -13.69 7.73 34.90
N GLN A 140 -12.87 8.67 35.39
CA GLN A 140 -12.62 9.91 34.68
C GLN A 140 -11.94 9.55 33.36
N SER A 141 -12.63 9.77 32.25
CA SER A 141 -12.00 9.88 30.94
C SER A 141 -11.14 11.14 30.96
N GLY A 142 -9.83 10.98 31.13
CA GLY A 142 -8.86 12.04 30.94
C GLY A 142 -8.81 12.43 29.47
N LEU A 143 -9.57 13.46 29.10
CA LEU A 143 -9.29 14.32 27.97
C LEU A 143 -8.84 15.66 28.53
N SER A 144 -7.60 16.05 28.27
CA SER A 144 -7.22 17.46 28.28
C SER A 144 -6.22 17.74 27.16
N ARG A 145 -6.67 18.63 26.28
CA ARG A 145 -5.96 19.67 25.50
C ARG A 145 -4.43 19.65 25.50
#